data_AF-A0AAV9S1F6-F1
#
_entry.id   AF-A0AAV9S1F6-F1
#
_cell.length_a   1.000
_cell.length_b   1.000
_cell.length_c   1.000
_cell.angle_alpha   90.00
_cell.angle_beta   90.00
_cell.angle_gamma   90.00
#
_symmetry.space_group_name_H-M   'P 1'
#
loop_
_entity.id
_entity.type
_entity.pdbx_description
1 polymer ?
#
loop_
_entity_poly.entity_id
_entity_poly.type
_entity_poly.pdbx_seq_one_letter_code
_entity_poly.pdbx_strand_id
1 'polypeptide(L)'
;MLVCSVYNFYPKQIQLTWLQNDQEVTEGVSYTDVIPDGKLYYQFHSHLEYIPTSGDKISCMVKHFTLFEPRIIVWSDSFTEEEKTQIVVGLCGLMLGLVILTSGFIYYKKKSALYNSVYQ
;
A
#
# COMPACT_ATOMS: atom_id res chain seq x y z
N MET A 1 4.28 2.24 -15.63
CA MET A 1 3.47 1.08 -16.05
C MET A 1 2.77 0.52 -14.83
N LEU A 2 1.44 0.43 -14.88
CA LEU A 2 0.62 -0.18 -13.84
C LEU A 2 0.19 -1.58 -14.26
N VAL A 3 -0.08 -2.44 -13.29
CA VAL A 3 -0.54 -3.82 -13.55
C VAL A 3 -1.75 -4.11 -12.68
N CYS A 4 -2.81 -4.62 -13.30
CA CYS A 4 -3.99 -5.14 -12.63
C CYS A 4 -4.03 -6.66 -12.86
N SER A 5 -3.87 -7.42 -11.78
CA SER A 5 -3.79 -8.88 -11.82
C SER A 5 -5.00 -9.51 -11.16
N VAL A 6 -5.64 -10.45 -11.85
CA VAL A 6 -6.73 -11.26 -11.30
C VAL A 6 -6.30 -12.72 -11.32
N TYR A 7 -6.45 -13.38 -10.17
CA TYR A 7 -6.08 -14.77 -9.94
C TYR A 7 -7.26 -15.59 -9.47
N ASN A 8 -7.13 -16.92 -9.53
CA ASN A 8 -8.05 -17.88 -8.91
C ASN A 8 -9.52 -17.70 -9.31
N PHE A 9 -9.78 -17.29 -10.56
CA PHE A 9 -11.14 -17.10 -11.05
C PHE A 9 -11.56 -18.22 -12.01
N TYR A 10 -12.85 -18.51 -12.05
CA TYR A 10 -13.48 -19.47 -12.95
C TYR A 10 -14.94 -19.06 -13.11
N PRO A 11 -15.55 -19.12 -14.31
CA PRO A 11 -15.03 -19.60 -15.59
C PRO A 11 -14.15 -18.54 -16.27
N LYS A 12 -13.67 -18.86 -17.47
CA LYS A 12 -12.65 -18.09 -18.20
C LYS A 12 -13.06 -16.65 -18.54
N GLN A 13 -14.37 -16.37 -18.68
CA GLN A 13 -14.88 -15.08 -19.14
C GLN A 13 -14.74 -14.00 -18.06
N ILE A 14 -13.88 -13.03 -18.33
CA ILE A 14 -13.58 -11.90 -17.46
C ILE A 14 -13.33 -10.64 -18.31
N GLN A 15 -13.59 -9.46 -17.75
CA GLN A 15 -13.27 -8.18 -18.36
C GLN A 15 -12.58 -7.26 -17.35
N LEU A 16 -11.45 -6.68 -17.77
CA LEU A 16 -10.68 -5.68 -17.02
C LEU A 16 -10.72 -4.37 -17.79
N THR A 17 -11.08 -3.29 -17.11
CA THR A 17 -11.15 -1.94 -17.69
C THR A 17 -10.36 -0.98 -16.82
N TRP A 18 -9.46 -0.20 -17.41
CA TRP A 18 -8.77 0.88 -16.71
C TRP A 18 -9.65 2.14 -16.70
N LEU A 19 -9.69 2.80 -15.55
CA LEU A 19 -10.37 4.07 -15.36
C LEU A 19 -9.35 5.12 -14.92
N GLN A 20 -9.37 6.28 -15.57
CA GLN A 20 -8.70 7.50 -15.10
C GLN A 20 -9.79 8.50 -14.75
N ASN A 21 -9.84 8.93 -13.48
CA ASN A 21 -10.87 9.85 -12.98
C ASN A 21 -12.29 9.38 -13.33
N ASP A 22 -12.53 8.08 -13.11
CA ASP A 22 -13.78 7.37 -13.38
C ASP A 22 -14.20 7.29 -14.87
N GLN A 23 -13.32 7.71 -15.80
CA GLN A 23 -13.49 7.55 -17.25
C GLN A 23 -12.65 6.40 -17.80
N GLU A 24 -13.21 5.61 -18.71
CA GLU A 24 -12.51 4.49 -19.34
C GLU A 24 -11.34 4.98 -20.21
N VAL A 25 -10.18 4.32 -20.06
CA VAL A 25 -8.99 4.56 -20.86
C VAL A 25 -8.59 3.27 -21.57
N THR A 26 -8.34 3.37 -22.87
CA THR A 26 -7.89 2.25 -23.70
C THR A 26 -6.48 2.48 -24.26
N GLU A 27 -6.00 3.73 -24.28
CA GLU A 27 -4.66 4.05 -24.73
C GLU A 27 -3.60 3.48 -23.76
N GLY A 28 -2.56 2.87 -24.30
CA GLY A 28 -1.51 2.24 -23.49
C GLY A 28 -1.97 0.99 -22.72
N VAL A 29 -3.20 0.51 -22.94
CA VAL A 29 -3.72 -0.70 -22.29
C VAL A 29 -3.33 -1.93 -23.10
N SER A 30 -2.78 -2.93 -22.41
CA SER A 30 -2.55 -4.25 -22.97
C SER A 30 -3.01 -5.35 -21.99
N TYR A 31 -3.16 -6.56 -22.52
CA TYR A 31 -3.65 -7.71 -21.77
C TYR A 31 -2.78 -8.93 -22.05
N THR A 32 -2.58 -9.77 -21.04
CA THR A 32 -2.05 -11.12 -21.26
C THR A 32 -3.14 -12.02 -21.81
N ASP A 33 -2.78 -13.21 -22.29
CA ASP A 33 -3.78 -14.27 -22.41
C ASP A 33 -4.34 -14.66 -21.03
N VAL A 34 -5.51 -15.29 -21.03
CA VAL A 34 -6.05 -15.94 -19.83
C VAL A 34 -5.33 -17.27 -19.64
N ILE A 35 -4.52 -17.36 -18.59
CA ILE A 35 -3.60 -18.48 -18.33
C ILE A 35 -4.21 -19.41 -17.27
N PRO A 36 -4.23 -20.73 -17.45
CA PRO A 36 -4.65 -21.67 -16.42
C PRO A 36 -3.58 -21.80 -15.32
N ASP A 37 -4.00 -21.84 -14.05
CA ASP A 37 -3.11 -22.00 -12.87
C ASP A 37 -2.77 -23.49 -12.59
N GLY A 38 -2.82 -24.35 -13.60
CA GLY A 38 -2.61 -25.81 -13.45
C GLY A 38 -3.71 -26.57 -12.69
N LYS A 39 -4.79 -25.89 -12.27
CA LYS A 39 -6.03 -26.46 -11.72
C LYS A 39 -7.25 -26.04 -12.56
N LEU A 40 -8.43 -25.94 -11.96
CA LEU A 40 -9.65 -25.45 -12.60
C LEU A 40 -9.71 -23.91 -12.73
N TYR A 41 -8.78 -23.19 -12.14
CA TYR A 41 -8.80 -21.72 -12.10
C TYR A 41 -7.87 -21.07 -13.13
N TYR A 42 -8.14 -19.80 -13.40
CA TYR A 42 -7.41 -18.97 -14.33
C TYR A 42 -6.77 -17.74 -13.66
N GLN A 43 -5.81 -17.16 -14.36
CA GLN A 43 -5.25 -15.84 -14.10
C GLN A 43 -5.28 -14.99 -15.38
N PHE A 44 -5.40 -13.68 -15.22
CA PHE A 44 -5.49 -12.71 -16.31
C PHE A 44 -4.99 -11.35 -15.83
N HIS A 45 -4.18 -10.69 -16.66
CA HIS A 45 -3.50 -9.46 -16.30
C HIS A 45 -3.74 -8.39 -17.35
N SER A 46 -3.95 -7.17 -16.88
CA SER A 46 -3.97 -5.98 -17.73
C SER A 46 -2.85 -5.03 -17.30
N HIS A 47 -2.21 -4.41 -18.27
CA HIS A 47 -1.14 -3.45 -18.09
C HIS A 47 -1.60 -2.10 -18.65
N LEU A 48 -1.18 -1.03 -17.99
CA LEU A 48 -1.41 0.34 -18.44
C LEU A 48 -0.08 1.11 -18.48
N GLU A 49 0.31 1.52 -19.68
CA GLU A 49 1.35 2.53 -19.89
C GLU A 49 0.75 3.90 -19.59
N TYR A 50 1.22 4.52 -18.51
CA TYR A 50 0.65 5.74 -17.97
C TYR A 50 1.75 6.65 -17.44
N ILE A 51 1.59 7.95 -17.70
CA ILE A 51 2.45 9.03 -17.21
C ILE A 51 1.73 9.68 -16.02
N PRO A 52 2.25 9.57 -14.78
CA PRO A 52 1.60 10.14 -13.61
C PRO A 52 1.37 11.64 -13.70
N THR A 53 0.10 12.06 -13.57
CA THR A 53 -0.27 13.46 -13.34
C THR A 53 -0.71 13.65 -11.90
N SER A 54 -0.35 14.79 -11.30
CA SER A 54 -0.73 15.10 -9.92
C SER A 54 -2.26 15.18 -9.80
N GLY A 55 -2.83 14.40 -8.87
CA GLY A 55 -4.26 14.39 -8.59
C GLY A 55 -5.07 13.37 -9.38
N ASP A 56 -4.45 12.63 -10.31
CA ASP A 56 -5.16 11.59 -11.06
C ASP A 56 -5.52 10.39 -10.19
N LYS A 57 -6.77 9.96 -10.28
CA LYS A 57 -7.27 8.72 -9.70
C LYS A 57 -7.29 7.64 -10.77
N ILE A 58 -6.32 6.73 -10.71
CA ILE A 58 -6.31 5.55 -11.58
C ILE A 58 -6.99 4.38 -10.88
N SER A 59 -7.80 3.61 -11.59
CA SER A 59 -8.47 2.43 -11.05
C SER A 59 -8.56 1.31 -12.09
N CYS A 60 -8.61 0.07 -11.62
CA CYS A 60 -8.92 -1.10 -12.44
C CYS A 60 -10.30 -1.63 -12.04
N MET A 61 -11.22 -1.67 -12.99
CA MET A 61 -12.54 -2.27 -12.84
C MET A 61 -12.51 -3.71 -13.35
N VAL A 62 -12.92 -4.65 -12.49
CA VAL A 62 -13.00 -6.07 -12.79
C VAL A 62 -14.45 -6.49 -12.87
N LYS A 63 -14.85 -7.01 -14.02
CA LYS A 63 -16.16 -7.65 -14.25
C LYS A 63 -15.96 -9.14 -14.44
N HIS A 64 -16.66 -9.92 -13.62
CA HIS A 64 -16.64 -11.38 -13.66
C HIS A 64 -18.00 -11.89 -13.18
N PHE A 65 -18.49 -13.01 -13.72
CA PHE A 65 -19.86 -13.48 -13.43
C PHE A 65 -20.11 -13.82 -11.95
N THR A 66 -19.07 -14.12 -11.16
CA THR A 66 -19.22 -14.36 -9.70
C THR A 66 -19.46 -13.08 -8.92
N LEU A 67 -19.22 -11.92 -9.52
CA LEU A 67 -19.37 -10.63 -8.88
C LEU A 67 -20.74 -10.05 -9.22
N PHE A 68 -21.55 -9.78 -8.20
CA PHE A 68 -22.85 -9.12 -8.38
C PHE A 68 -22.67 -7.71 -8.96
N GLU A 69 -21.63 -7.00 -8.51
CA GLU A 69 -21.23 -5.69 -9.01
C GLU A 69 -19.76 -5.69 -9.43
N PRO A 70 -19.35 -4.85 -10.40
CA PRO A 70 -17.95 -4.73 -10.78
C PRO A 70 -17.07 -4.35 -9.59
N ARG A 71 -15.94 -5.02 -9.43
CA ARG A 71 -14.97 -4.68 -8.38
C ARG A 71 -14.02 -3.61 -8.89
N ILE A 72 -13.99 -2.45 -8.24
CA ILE A 72 -13.09 -1.34 -8.60
C ILE A 72 -11.92 -1.33 -7.61
N ILE A 73 -10.71 -1.45 -8.13
CA ILE A 73 -9.47 -1.35 -7.37
C ILE A 73 -8.82 -0.01 -7.70
N VAL A 74 -8.79 0.90 -6.73
CA VAL A 74 -8.12 2.20 -6.89
C VAL A 74 -6.62 2.00 -6.69
N TRP A 75 -5.82 2.53 -7.63
CA TRP A 75 -4.39 2.57 -7.47
C TRP A 75 -4.02 3.69 -6.50
N SER A 76 -3.35 3.34 -5.41
CA SER A 76 -2.84 4.30 -4.43
C SER A 76 -1.37 4.04 -4.19
N ASP A 77 -0.53 5.02 -4.48
CA ASP A 77 0.89 5.05 -4.08
C ASP A 77 1.07 5.27 -2.56
N SER A 78 -0.02 5.49 -1.83
CA SER A 78 -0.01 5.66 -0.38
C SER A 78 -0.12 4.33 0.34
N PHE A 79 0.69 4.16 1.39
CA PHE A 79 0.53 3.16 2.43
C PHE A 79 -0.94 2.88 2.75
N THR A 80 -1.30 1.61 2.95
CA THR A 80 -2.61 1.23 3.48
C THR A 80 -2.87 1.94 4.81
N GLU A 81 -4.14 2.10 5.21
CA GLU A 81 -4.48 2.72 6.50
C GLU A 81 -3.83 1.98 7.69
N GLU A 82 -3.64 0.67 7.56
CA GLU A 82 -2.92 -0.16 8.53
C GLU A 82 -1.43 0.22 8.59
N GLU A 83 -0.74 0.31 7.45
CA GLU A 83 0.66 0.71 7.37
C GLU A 83 0.87 2.15 7.86
N LYS A 84 -0.03 3.08 7.52
CA LYS A 84 0.01 4.46 8.03
C LYS A 84 -0.07 4.49 9.55
N THR A 85 -0.99 3.72 10.12
CA THR A 85 -1.18 3.65 11.58
C THR A 85 0.06 3.09 12.27
N GLN A 86 0.65 2.02 11.72
CA GLN A 86 1.89 1.44 12.24
C GLN A 86 3.06 2.43 12.20
N ILE A 87 3.22 3.19 11.12
CA ILE A 87 4.26 4.23 11.00
C ILE A 87 4.08 5.30 12.08
N VAL A 88 2.86 5.78 12.29
CA VAL A 88 2.56 6.81 13.31
C VAL A 88 2.89 6.30 14.72
N VAL A 89 2.45 5.09 15.07
CA VAL A 89 2.72 4.49 16.38
C VAL A 89 4.23 4.30 16.59
N GLY A 90 4.95 3.85 15.56
CA GLY A 90 6.41 3.71 15.60
C GLY A 90 7.12 5.04 15.86
N LEU A 91 6.74 6.10 15.15
CA LEU A 91 7.29 7.45 15.35
C LEU A 91 7.01 7.99 16.75
N CYS A 92 5.78 7.85 17.24
CA CYS A 92 5.44 8.28 18.60
C CYS A 92 6.25 7.52 19.66
N GLY A 93 6.40 6.20 19.52
CA GLY A 93 7.20 5.37 20.43
C GLY A 93 8.68 5.78 20.46
N LEU A 94 9.26 6.04 19.29
CA LEU A 94 10.66 6.46 19.16
C LEU A 94 10.90 7.82 19.84
N MET A 95 9.99 8.78 19.64
CA MET A 95 10.08 10.11 20.27
C MET A 95 9.98 10.01 21.80
N LEU A 96 9.04 9.21 22.32
CA LEU A 96 8.91 8.99 23.77
C LEU A 96 10.17 8.32 24.35
N GLY A 97 10.72 7.33 23.66
CA GLY A 97 11.96 6.66 24.06
C GLY A 97 13.14 7.64 24.17
N LEU A 98 13.32 8.52 23.19
CA LEU A 98 14.39 9.53 23.21
C LEU A 98 14.24 10.53 24.37
N VAL A 99 13.01 10.97 24.69
CA VAL A 99 12.76 11.87 25.83
C VAL A 99 13.09 11.20 27.16
N ILE A 100 12.74 9.92 27.33
CA ILE A 100 13.05 9.17 28.56
C ILE A 100 14.56 8.96 28.68
N LEU A 101 15.25 8.60 27.60
CA LEU A 101 16.70 8.40 27.59
C LEU A 101 17.46 9.69 27.93
N THR A 102 17.10 10.80 27.29
CA THR A 102 17.74 12.11 27.51
C THR A 102 17.51 12.63 28.93
N SER A 103 16.27 12.57 29.43
CA SER A 103 15.96 12.98 30.81
C SER A 103 16.66 12.09 31.85
N GLY A 104 16.69 10.77 31.63
CA GLY A 104 17.42 9.82 32.47
C GLY A 104 18.92 10.09 32.51
N PHE A 105 19.53 10.39 31.36
CA PHE A 105 20.94 10.73 31.26
C PHE A 105 21.29 12.04 32.00
N ILE A 106 20.47 13.08 31.85
CA ILE A 106 20.65 14.35 32.57
C ILE A 106 20.54 14.14 34.08
N TYR A 107 19.52 13.40 34.53
CA TYR A 107 19.34 13.07 35.94
C TYR A 107 20.55 12.30 36.50
N TYR A 108 21.05 11.31 35.77
CA TYR A 108 22.24 10.55 36.15
C TYR A 108 23.47 11.44 36.32
N LYS A 109 23.75 12.34 35.35
CA LYS A 109 24.88 13.28 35.47
C LYS A 109 24.73 14.22 36.67
N LYS A 110 23.52 14.76 36.90
CA LYS A 110 23.27 15.64 38.06
C LYS A 110 23.47 14.91 39.38
N LYS A 111 22.96 13.67 39.49
CA LYS A 111 23.12 12.83 40.68
C LYS A 111 24.58 12.42 40.91
N SER A 112 25.32 12.07 39.86
CA SER A 112 26.75 11.76 39.95
C SER A 112 27.58 12.99 40.38
N ALA A 113 27.26 14.18 39.86
CA ALA A 113 27.89 15.42 40.30
C ALA A 113 27.62 15.73 41.79
N LEU A 114 26.37 15.55 42.24
CA LEU A 114 26.01 15.73 43.65
C LEU A 114 26.67 14.68 44.56
N TYR A 115 26.73 13.42 44.11
CA TYR A 115 27.41 12.35 44.84
C TYR A 115 28.91 12.67 45.01
N ASN A 116 29.58 13.08 43.93
CA ASN A 116 30.99 13.45 43.97
C ASN A 116 31.26 14.70 44.84
N SER A 117 30.31 15.62 45.00
CA SER A 117 30.48 16.79 45.87
C SER A 117 30.21 16.52 47.35
N VAL A 118 29.58 15.40 47.70
CA VAL A 118 29.21 15.05 49.09
C VAL A 118 30.14 13.99 49.67
N TYR A 119 30.71 13.11 48.84
CA TYR A 119 31.50 11.96 49.27
C TYR A 119 33.01 12.06 48.99
N GLN A 120 33.48 13.19 48.44
CA GLN A 120 34.90 13.51 48.24
C GLN A 120 35.20 14.88 48.84
#